data_AF-A0A1H2YAE2-F1
#
_entry.id   AF-A0A1H2YAE2-F1
#
_cell.length_a   1.000
_cell.length_b   1.000
_cell.length_c   1.000
_cell.angle_alpha   90.00
_cell.angle_beta   90.00
_cell.angle_gamma   90.00
#
_symmetry.space_group_name_H-M   'P 1'
#
loop_
_entity.id
_entity.type
_entity.pdbx_description
1 polymer ?
#
loop_
_entity_poly.entity_id
_entity_poly.type
_entity_poly.pdbx_seq_one_letter_code
_entity_poly.pdbx_strand_id
1 'polypeptide(L)'
;MSKKKYSKIENGRPKTVHDYRLADELREYEFDSSVQWIKENIEPMNSPNLSQSSYYLKHILEHSTGIYLTNNQFKDLMLKCGFAPINEGFLNWNYKIKKVKEEKPKKK
;
A
#
# COMPACT_ATOMS: atom_id res chain seq x y z
N MET A 1 -5.48 27.97 5.37
CA MET A 1 -4.88 27.41 4.13
C MET A 1 -5.35 25.98 3.96
N SER A 2 -6.14 25.68 2.92
CA SER A 2 -6.56 24.30 2.63
C SER A 2 -5.33 23.50 2.19
N LYS A 3 -4.97 22.43 2.91
CA LYS A 3 -3.87 21.54 2.52
C LYS A 3 -4.23 20.93 1.17
N LYS A 4 -3.39 21.11 0.16
CA LYS A 4 -3.56 20.50 -1.18
C LYS A 4 -3.70 18.98 -1.00
N LYS A 5 -4.85 18.42 -1.40
CA LYS A 5 -5.08 16.96 -1.39
C LYS A 5 -4.42 16.36 -2.63
N TYR A 6 -3.54 15.39 -2.43
CA TYR A 6 -2.82 14.69 -3.50
C TYR A 6 -3.44 13.34 -3.84
N SER A 7 -4.22 12.79 -2.92
CA SER A 7 -4.94 11.55 -3.08
C SER A 7 -6.31 11.68 -2.40
N LYS A 8 -7.23 10.78 -2.73
CA LYS A 8 -8.51 10.59 -2.05
C LYS A 8 -9.04 9.19 -2.34
N ILE A 9 -10.03 8.76 -1.56
CA ILE A 9 -10.83 7.58 -1.89
C ILE A 9 -12.07 8.07 -2.66
N GLU A 10 -12.33 7.49 -3.82
CA GLU A 10 -13.51 7.75 -4.65
C GLU A 10 -14.08 6.39 -5.08
N ASN A 11 -15.37 6.14 -4.76
CA ASN A 11 -16.03 4.85 -5.03
C ASN A 11 -15.28 3.62 -4.48
N GLY A 12 -14.68 3.74 -3.30
CA GLY A 12 -13.91 2.67 -2.66
C GLY A 12 -12.52 2.43 -3.28
N ARG A 13 -12.08 3.26 -4.22
CA ARG A 13 -10.79 3.14 -4.92
C ARG A 13 -9.89 4.35 -4.64
N PRO A 14 -8.56 4.19 -4.67
CA PRO A 14 -7.65 5.31 -4.52
C PRO A 14 -7.58 6.10 -5.82
N LYS A 15 -7.65 7.43 -5.70
CA LYS A 15 -7.44 8.38 -6.79
C LYS A 15 -6.29 9.28 -6.42
N THR A 16 -5.12 9.03 -6.99
CA THR A 16 -3.89 9.81 -6.75
C THR A 16 -3.59 10.69 -7.95
N VAL A 17 -3.20 11.95 -7.70
CA VAL A 17 -2.81 12.87 -8.77
C VAL A 17 -1.59 12.31 -9.51
N HIS A 18 -1.67 12.20 -10.85
CA HIS A 18 -0.65 11.61 -11.73
C HIS A 18 -0.40 10.09 -11.56
N ASP A 19 -1.20 9.37 -10.78
CA ASP A 19 -1.12 7.92 -10.65
C ASP A 19 -2.54 7.32 -10.55
N TYR A 20 -3.03 6.84 -11.70
CA TYR A 20 -4.41 6.35 -11.86
C TYR A 20 -4.52 4.83 -11.90
N ARG A 21 -3.39 4.12 -11.86
CA ARG A 21 -3.37 2.67 -12.02
C ARG A 21 -4.04 1.98 -10.83
N LEU A 22 -4.87 0.99 -11.12
CA LEU A 22 -5.60 0.22 -10.12
C LEU A 22 -5.12 -1.24 -10.07
N ALA A 23 -5.42 -1.92 -8.97
CA ALA A 23 -5.00 -3.31 -8.78
C ALA A 23 -5.65 -4.27 -9.79
N ASP A 24 -6.78 -3.86 -10.39
CA ASP A 24 -7.48 -4.64 -11.42
C ASP A 24 -6.69 -4.72 -12.75
N GLU A 25 -5.67 -3.88 -12.93
CA GLU A 25 -4.77 -3.91 -14.09
C GLU A 25 -3.60 -4.90 -13.93
N LEU A 26 -3.45 -5.50 -12.75
CA LEU A 26 -2.38 -6.46 -12.48
C LEU A 26 -2.68 -7.81 -13.16
N ARG A 27 -1.63 -8.54 -13.52
CA ARG A 27 -1.81 -9.95 -13.89
C ARG A 27 -2.31 -10.72 -12.67
N GLU A 28 -3.07 -11.78 -12.90
CA GLU A 28 -3.67 -12.62 -11.83
C GLU A 28 -2.63 -13.04 -10.79
N TYR A 29 -1.48 -13.56 -11.23
CA TYR A 29 -0.40 -13.96 -10.31
C TYR A 29 0.16 -12.77 -9.50
N GLU A 30 0.27 -11.58 -10.08
CA GLU A 30 0.79 -10.38 -9.40
C GLU A 30 -0.21 -9.91 -8.35
N PHE A 31 -1.50 -9.94 -8.68
CA PHE A 31 -2.58 -9.63 -7.76
C PHE A 31 -2.60 -10.61 -6.58
N ASP A 32 -2.68 -11.91 -6.85
CA ASP A 32 -2.80 -12.94 -5.82
C ASP A 32 -1.59 -12.99 -4.90
N SER A 33 -0.37 -12.94 -5.47
CA SER A 33 0.87 -12.92 -4.67
C SER A 33 0.95 -11.67 -3.79
N SER A 34 0.52 -10.51 -4.30
CA SER A 34 0.53 -9.27 -3.53
C SER A 34 -0.52 -9.28 -2.41
N VAL A 35 -1.72 -9.78 -2.68
CA VAL A 35 -2.77 -9.96 -1.66
C VAL A 35 -2.31 -10.94 -0.58
N GLN A 36 -1.72 -12.06 -0.97
CA GLN A 36 -1.19 -13.05 -0.05
C GLN A 36 -0.11 -12.42 0.84
N TRP A 37 0.86 -11.71 0.25
CA TRP A 37 1.91 -11.03 1.00
C TRP A 37 1.33 -10.02 2.01
N ILE A 38 0.33 -9.22 1.60
CA ILE A 38 -0.33 -8.26 2.51
C ILE A 38 -0.96 -8.99 3.70
N LYS A 39 -1.70 -10.06 3.46
CA LYS A 39 -2.38 -10.83 4.52
C LYS A 39 -1.41 -11.50 5.49
N GLU A 40 -0.26 -11.95 5.00
CA GLU A 40 0.77 -12.62 5.81
C GLU A 40 1.64 -11.64 6.60
N ASN A 41 1.90 -10.45 6.07
CA ASN A 41 2.93 -9.54 6.60
C ASN A 41 2.38 -8.28 7.26
N ILE A 42 1.14 -7.89 6.95
CA ILE A 42 0.53 -6.67 7.49
C ILE A 42 -0.51 -7.06 8.54
N GLU A 43 -0.20 -6.76 9.79
CA GLU A 43 -1.11 -6.95 10.91
C GLU A 43 -1.73 -5.61 11.35
N PRO A 44 -3.04 -5.56 11.65
CA PRO A 44 -3.69 -4.36 12.18
C PRO A 44 -3.18 -4.03 13.59
N MET A 45 -3.27 -2.74 13.94
CA MET A 45 -2.95 -2.23 15.28
C MET A 45 -3.90 -1.07 15.64
N ASN A 46 -4.04 -0.72 16.93
CA ASN A 46 -4.88 0.40 17.33
C ASN A 46 -4.19 1.77 17.15
N SER A 47 -2.85 1.82 17.23
CA SER A 47 -2.07 3.05 17.08
C SER A 47 -1.66 3.30 15.62
N PRO A 48 -1.64 4.56 15.17
CA PRO A 48 -1.07 4.95 13.89
C PRO A 48 0.39 4.53 13.69
N ASN A 49 0.70 3.92 12.55
CA ASN A 49 2.09 3.76 12.09
C ASN A 49 2.42 4.86 11.08
N LEU A 50 3.10 5.90 11.55
CA LEU A 50 3.53 7.03 10.72
C LEU A 50 4.90 6.80 10.07
N SER A 51 5.62 5.75 10.48
CA SER A 51 6.97 5.43 9.99
C SER A 51 6.98 4.69 8.66
N GLN A 52 5.93 3.92 8.38
CA GLN A 52 5.82 3.10 7.17
C GLN A 52 4.58 3.50 6.37
N SER A 53 4.80 4.37 5.38
CA SER A 53 3.75 4.80 4.47
C SER A 53 3.50 3.77 3.36
N SER A 54 2.45 3.95 2.56
CA SER A 54 2.13 3.13 1.38
C SER A 54 3.31 3.00 0.43
N TYR A 55 4.07 4.08 0.23
CA TYR A 55 5.27 4.07 -0.61
C TYR A 55 6.36 3.16 -0.04
N TYR A 56 6.57 3.23 1.28
CA TYR A 56 7.57 2.38 1.95
C TYR A 56 7.15 0.92 1.93
N LEU A 57 5.90 0.61 2.30
CA LEU A 57 5.38 -0.76 2.33
C LEU A 57 5.37 -1.41 0.93
N LYS A 58 5.04 -0.64 -0.10
CA LYS A 58 5.15 -1.07 -1.50
C LYS A 58 6.57 -1.53 -1.85
N HIS A 59 7.59 -0.82 -1.39
CA HIS A 59 8.98 -1.23 -1.59
C HIS A 59 9.30 -2.53 -0.86
N ILE A 60 8.83 -2.71 0.38
CA ILE A 60 9.03 -3.99 1.08
C ILE A 60 8.39 -5.14 0.29
N LEU A 61 7.16 -4.97 -0.18
CA LEU A 61 6.48 -5.95 -1.02
C LEU A 61 7.28 -6.26 -2.28
N GLU A 62 7.74 -5.23 -2.98
CA GLU A 62 8.54 -5.36 -4.21
C GLU A 62 9.85 -6.11 -3.95
N HIS A 63 10.53 -5.82 -2.83
CA HIS A 63 11.73 -6.55 -2.41
C HIS A 63 11.47 -8.00 -2.04
N SER A 64 10.35 -8.30 -1.39
CA SER A 64 9.98 -9.66 -0.96
C SER A 64 9.48 -10.53 -2.11
N THR A 65 8.76 -9.96 -3.07
CA THR A 65 8.03 -10.71 -4.11
C THR A 65 8.61 -10.56 -5.51
N GLY A 66 9.41 -9.52 -5.76
CA GLY A 66 9.85 -9.11 -7.10
C GLY A 66 8.75 -8.43 -7.94
N ILE A 67 7.57 -8.19 -7.38
CA ILE A 67 6.43 -7.58 -8.10
C ILE A 67 6.51 -6.06 -7.98
N TYR A 68 6.64 -5.40 -9.12
CA TYR A 68 6.60 -3.94 -9.18
C TYR A 68 5.16 -3.44 -9.20
N LEU A 69 4.81 -2.62 -8.21
CA LEU A 69 3.53 -1.92 -8.14
C LEU A 69 3.76 -0.40 -8.17
N THR A 70 2.76 0.34 -8.65
CA THR A 70 2.66 1.76 -8.31
C THR A 70 2.20 1.96 -6.87
N ASN A 71 2.37 3.19 -6.37
CA ASN A 71 1.83 3.56 -5.07
C ASN A 71 0.29 3.50 -5.09
N ASN A 72 -0.36 3.91 -6.19
CA ASN A 72 -1.83 3.84 -6.30
C ASN A 72 -2.35 2.40 -6.37
N GLN A 73 -1.70 1.50 -7.12
CA GLN A 73 -2.04 0.06 -7.11
C GLN A 73 -1.87 -0.57 -5.73
N PHE A 74 -0.78 -0.25 -5.02
CA PHE A 74 -0.58 -0.76 -3.67
C PHE A 74 -1.65 -0.26 -2.69
N LYS A 75 -2.02 1.03 -2.76
CA LYS A 75 -3.15 1.57 -1.97
C LYS A 75 -4.45 0.84 -2.28
N ASP A 76 -4.70 0.49 -3.54
CA ASP A 76 -5.91 -0.21 -3.95
C ASP A 76 -5.95 -1.64 -3.39
N LEU A 77 -4.82 -2.34 -3.42
CA LEU A 77 -4.67 -3.65 -2.77
C LEU A 77 -4.88 -3.56 -1.25
N MET A 78 -4.32 -2.54 -0.59
CA MET A 78 -4.53 -2.32 0.85
C MET A 78 -6.01 -2.13 1.19
N LEU A 79 -6.73 -1.33 0.40
CA LEU A 79 -8.18 -1.15 0.55
C LEU A 79 -8.94 -2.47 0.35
N LYS A 80 -8.63 -3.22 -0.71
CA LYS A 80 -9.23 -4.55 -0.97
C LYS A 80 -8.94 -5.55 0.15
N CYS A 81 -7.81 -5.42 0.84
CA CYS A 81 -7.45 -6.24 2.00
C CYS A 81 -8.02 -5.73 3.33
N GLY A 82 -8.82 -4.66 3.32
CA GLY A 82 -9.48 -4.11 4.51
C GLY A 82 -8.67 -3.07 5.29
N PHE A 83 -7.55 -2.59 4.76
CA PHE A 83 -6.73 -1.56 5.40
C PHE A 83 -7.05 -0.16 4.87
N ALA A 84 -7.77 0.62 5.67
CA ALA A 84 -8.06 2.02 5.37
C ALA A 84 -6.89 2.95 5.77
N PRO A 85 -6.62 4.01 5.00
CA PRO A 85 -5.62 5.01 5.36
C PRO A 85 -6.10 5.84 6.56
N ILE A 86 -5.14 6.35 7.34
CA ILE A 86 -5.42 7.30 8.43
C ILE A 86 -5.88 8.65 7.86
N ASN A 87 -5.33 9.04 6.71
CA ASN A 87 -5.69 10.27 6.01
C ASN A 87 -5.47 10.07 4.51
N GLU A 88 -6.56 9.98 3.75
CA GLU A 88 -6.51 9.73 2.31
C GLU A 88 -5.99 10.93 1.49
N GLY A 89 -5.93 12.13 2.09
CA GLY A 89 -5.49 13.37 1.43
C GLY A 89 -4.00 13.41 1.07
N PHE A 90 -3.17 12.58 1.71
CA PHE A 90 -1.73 12.54 1.48
C PHE A 90 -1.34 11.71 0.26
N LEU A 91 -0.23 12.08 -0.40
CA LEU A 91 0.33 11.31 -1.50
C LEU A 91 0.73 9.90 -1.05
N ASN A 92 1.35 9.78 0.13
CA ASN A 92 1.71 8.51 0.74
C ASN A 92 0.80 8.28 1.94
N TRP A 93 0.07 7.17 1.95
CA TRP A 93 -0.90 6.87 3.01
C TRP A 93 -0.22 6.20 4.19
N ASN A 94 -0.59 6.57 5.41
CA ASN A 94 -0.24 5.84 6.61
C ASN A 94 -1.41 4.98 7.07
N TYR A 95 -1.12 3.91 7.80
CA TYR A 95 -2.12 2.94 8.25
C TYR A 95 -1.99 2.65 9.74
N LYS A 96 -3.05 2.09 10.33
CA LYS A 96 -3.04 1.56 11.69
C LYS A 96 -2.60 0.10 11.66
N ILE A 97 -1.30 -0.12 11.48
CA ILE A 97 -0.70 -1.45 11.32
C ILE A 97 0.54 -1.59 12.20
N LYS A 98 0.91 -2.82 12.53
CA LYS A 98 2.21 -3.10 13.14
C LYS A 98 3.35 -2.75 12.17
N LYS A 99 4.56 -2.63 12.71
CA LYS A 99 5.75 -2.40 11.88
C LYS A 99 6.06 -3.64 11.07
N VAL A 100 6.02 -3.52 9.74
CA VAL A 100 6.44 -4.60 8.82
C VAL A 100 7.97 -4.66 8.82
N LYS A 101 8.54 -5.85 8.97
CA LYS A 101 10.00 -6.02 8.94
C LYS A 101 10.45 -6.12 7.48
N GLU A 102 11.48 -5.37 7.12
CA GLU A 102 12.23 -5.68 5.90
C GLU A 102 13.04 -6.95 6.14
N GLU A 103 12.81 -7.98 5.35
CA GLU A 103 13.76 -9.07 5.26
C GLU A 103 15.01 -8.53 4.54
N LYS A 104 16.15 -8.56 5.22
CA LYS A 104 17.42 -8.26 4.55
C LYS A 104 17.59 -9.28 3.42
N PRO A 105 17.93 -8.88 2.19
CA PRO A 105 18.17 -9.83 1.12
C PRO A 105 19.21 -10.83 1.60
N LYS A 106 18.90 -12.13 1.53
CA LYS A 106 19.87 -13.18 1.77
C LYS A 106 21.01 -12.93 0.79
N LYS A 107 22.19 -12.58 1.31
CA LYS A 107 23.40 -12.45 0.49
C LYS A 107 23.56 -13.79 -0.23
N LYS A 108 23.51 -13.74 -1.57
CA LYS A 108 23.89 -14.87 -2.42
C LYS A 108 25.37 -15.17 -2.21
#